data_AF-A0A2E9YP15-F1
#
_entry.id   AF-A0A2E9YP15-F1
#
_cell.length_a   1.000
_cell.length_b   1.000
_cell.length_c   1.000
_cell.angle_alpha   90.00
_cell.angle_beta   90.00
_cell.angle_gamma   90.00
#
_symmetry.space_group_name_H-M   'P 1'
#
loop_
_entity.id
_entity.type
_entity.pdbx_description
1 polymer ?
#
loop_
_entity_poly.entity_id
_entity_poly.type
_entity_poly.pdbx_seq_one_letter_code
_entity_poly.pdbx_strand_id
1 'polypeptide(L)' 'MVKRHRKAQGMSGAEIVEKELPVAVANVMLVCTHCQKPAKVSNRIMGDGSKGRICKNCEEVIE' A
#
# COMPACT_ATOMS: atom_id res chain seq x y z
N MET A 1 -0.05 -12.50 8.37
CA MET A 1 1.04 -12.47 9.36
C MET A 1 1.66 -13.84 9.45
N VAL A 2 2.96 -13.94 9.73
CA VAL A 2 3.64 -15.21 9.97
C VAL A 2 4.37 -15.20 11.29
N LYS A 3 4.42 -16.36 11.92
CA LYS A 3 5.20 -16.60 13.13
C LYS A 3 6.59 -17.07 12.73
N ARG A 4 7.63 -16.37 13.20
CA ARG A 4 9.03 -16.72 12.94
C ARG A 4 9.78 -16.87 14.26
N HIS A 5 10.40 -18.03 14.43
CA HIS A 5 11.33 -18.27 15.53
C HIS A 5 12.54 -17.33 15.40
N ARG A 6 12.82 -16.59 16.48
CA ARG A 6 14.00 -15.74 16.61
C ARG A 6 14.91 -16.36 17.66
N LYS A 7 16.15 -16.65 17.26
CA LYS A 7 17.19 -17.11 18.18
C LYS A 7 17.58 -15.98 19.13
N ALA A 8 17.95 -16.34 20.36
CA ALA A 8 18.48 -15.40 21.33
C ALA A 8 19.69 -14.64 20.77
N GLN A 9 19.77 -13.33 21.03
CA GLN A 9 20.89 -12.48 20.63
C GLN A 9 21.27 -11.56 21.79
N GLY A 10 22.52 -11.66 22.26
CA GLY A 10 22.99 -10.89 23.42
C GLY A 10 22.12 -11.19 24.65
N MET A 11 21.58 -10.13 25.27
CA MET A 11 20.66 -10.23 26.41
C MET A 11 19.21 -10.55 26.01
N SER A 12 18.87 -10.54 24.71
CA SER A 12 17.52 -10.87 24.25
C SER A 12 17.31 -12.38 24.14
N GLY A 13 16.25 -12.89 24.79
CA GLY A 13 15.90 -14.31 24.80
C GLY A 13 15.38 -14.84 23.47
N ALA A 14 15.25 -16.16 23.36
CA ALA A 14 14.63 -16.79 22.21
C ALA A 14 13.10 -16.63 22.29
N GLU A 15 12.48 -16.28 21.16
CA GLU A 15 11.06 -15.95 21.10
C GLU A 15 10.45 -16.28 19.74
N ILE A 16 9.12 -16.38 19.69
CA ILE A 16 8.36 -16.47 18.44
C ILE A 16 7.80 -15.09 18.14
N VAL A 17 8.26 -14.48 17.05
CA VAL A 17 7.86 -13.11 16.66
C VAL A 17 6.83 -13.18 15.55
N GLU A 18 5.80 -12.34 15.63
CA GLU A 18 4.88 -12.10 14.53
C GLU A 18 5.45 -11.05 13.57
N LYS A 19 5.44 -11.35 12.27
CA LYS A 19 5.94 -10.46 11.23
C LYS A 19 4.97 -10.40 10.06
N GLU A 20 4.92 -9.25 9.39
CA GLU A 20 4.27 -9.14 8.08
C GLU A 20 5.08 -9.91 7.04
N LEU A 21 4.37 -10.53 6.09
CA LEU A 21 4.97 -11.03 4.86
C LEU A 21 4.66 -10.06 3.72
N PRO A 22 5.51 -10.02 2.69
CA PRO A 22 5.17 -9.33 1.45
C PRO A 22 3.85 -9.85 0.88
N VAL A 23 3.07 -8.94 0.33
CA VAL A 23 1.85 -9.25 -0.43
C VAL A 23 2.10 -8.84 -1.88
N ALA A 24 1.62 -9.64 -2.83
CA ALA A 24 1.74 -9.32 -4.25
C ALA A 24 0.98 -8.02 -4.57
N VAL A 25 1.62 -7.12 -5.34
CA VAL A 25 1.02 -5.83 -5.72
C VAL A 25 -0.30 -5.99 -6.47
N ALA A 26 -0.47 -7.08 -7.24
CA ALA A 26 -1.72 -7.37 -7.94
C ALA A 26 -2.91 -7.67 -7.01
N ASN A 27 -2.65 -8.01 -5.75
CA ASN A 27 -3.67 -8.35 -4.75
C ASN A 27 -4.07 -7.17 -3.87
N VAL A 28 -3.55 -5.96 -4.13
CA VAL A 28 -3.90 -4.74 -3.41
C VAL A 28 -4.50 -3.71 -4.36
N MET A 29 -5.35 -2.83 -3.82
CA MET A 29 -5.93 -1.70 -4.56
C MET A 29 -5.68 -0.40 -3.82
N LEU A 30 -5.56 0.69 -4.58
CA LEU A 30 -5.50 2.02 -4.01
C LEU A 30 -6.90 2.41 -3.52
N VAL A 31 -6.96 2.86 -2.26
CA VAL A 31 -8.18 3.45 -1.70
C VAL A 31 -8.11 4.96 -1.95
N CYS A 32 -9.09 5.49 -2.65
CA CYS A 32 -9.15 6.92 -2.93
C CYS A 32 -9.57 7.67 -1.66
N THR A 33 -8.81 8.70 -1.27
CA THR A 33 -9.09 9.56 -0.10
C THR A 33 -10.38 10.36 -0.25
N HIS A 34 -10.77 10.71 -1.49
CA HIS A 34 -11.95 11.53 -1.78
C HIS A 34 -13.26 10.74 -1.68
N CYS A 35 -13.32 9.55 -2.30
CA CYS A 35 -14.54 8.73 -2.31
C CYS A 35 -14.51 7.54 -1.32
N GLN A 36 -13.39 7.32 -0.61
CA GLN A 36 -13.16 6.23 0.34
C GLN A 36 -13.44 4.82 -0.21
N LYS A 37 -13.38 4.68 -1.53
CA LYS A 37 -13.61 3.41 -2.24
C LYS A 37 -12.31 2.90 -2.84
N PRO A 38 -12.11 1.58 -2.90
CA PRO A 38 -11.04 0.98 -3.70
C PRO A 38 -11.30 1.30 -5.17
N ALA A 39 -10.31 1.88 -5.85
CA ALA A 39 -10.47 2.35 -7.22
C ALA A 39 -9.26 2.01 -8.09
N LYS A 40 -9.54 1.78 -9.37
CA LYS A 40 -8.49 1.72 -10.40
C LYS A 40 -7.98 3.13 -10.68
N VAL A 41 -6.71 3.22 -11.07
CA VAL A 41 -6.03 4.49 -11.37
C VAL A 41 -5.91 4.68 -12.89
N SER A 42 -6.03 5.92 -13.34
CA SER A 42 -5.62 6.39 -14.68
C SER A 42 -4.60 7.52 -14.57
N ASN A 43 -3.88 7.80 -15.65
CA ASN A 43 -3.01 8.97 -15.72
C ASN A 43 -3.67 10.07 -16.54
N ARG A 44 -3.51 11.33 -16.14
CA ARG A 44 -3.93 12.51 -16.93
C ARG A 44 -2.87 13.59 -16.83
N ILE A 45 -2.74 14.37 -17.90
CA ILE A 45 -1.92 15.58 -17.93
C ILE A 45 -2.80 16.75 -17.51
N MET A 46 -2.38 17.51 -16.51
CA MET A 46 -3.10 18.67 -15.97
C MET A 46 -2.77 19.92 -16.80
N GLY A 47 -3.54 20.99 -16.61
CA GLY A 47 -3.41 22.21 -17.44
C GLY A 47 -2.07 22.92 -17.33
N ASP A 48 -1.30 22.65 -16.27
CA ASP A 48 0.06 23.13 -16.04
C ASP A 48 1.15 22.27 -16.69
N GLY A 49 0.76 21.18 -17.38
CA GLY A 49 1.66 20.22 -18.01
C GLY A 49 2.17 19.12 -17.07
N SER A 50 1.77 19.13 -15.79
CA SER A 50 2.12 18.07 -14.85
C SER A 50 1.32 16.79 -15.13
N LYS A 51 1.86 15.64 -14.72
CA LYS A 51 1.18 14.33 -14.88
C LYS A 51 0.70 13.82 -13.52
N GLY A 52 -0.61 13.72 -13.37
CA GLY A 52 -1.27 13.23 -12.16
C GLY A 52 -1.89 11.84 -12.34
N ARG A 53 -2.04 11.13 -11.22
CA ARG A 53 -2.89 9.94 -11.12
C ARG A 53 -4.32 10.39 -10.84
N ILE A 54 -5.31 9.74 -11.44
CA ILE A 54 -6.73 10.04 -11.26
C ILE A 54 -7.48 8.79 -10.83
N CYS A 55 -8.39 8.95 -9.88
CA CYS A 55 -9.33 7.92 -9.46
C CYS A 55 -10.36 7.68 -10.56
N LYS A 56 -10.50 6.44 -11.06
CA LYS A 56 -11.52 6.13 -12.08
C LYS A 56 -12.96 6.16 -11.58
N ASN A 57 -13.18 6.28 -10.27
CA ASN A 57 -14.53 6.24 -9.68
C ASN A 57 -15.12 7.64 -9.44
N CYS A 58 -14.33 8.60 -8.97
CA CYS A 58 -14.77 9.99 -8.73
C CYS A 58 -14.07 11.03 -9.61
N GLU A 59 -13.14 10.60 -10.47
CA GLU A 59 -12.38 11.45 -11.40
C GLU A 59 -11.50 12.52 -10.77
N GLU A 60 -11.34 12.49 -9.44
CA GLU A 60 -10.43 13.37 -8.71
C GLU A 60 -8.98 12.88 -8.78
N VAL A 61 -8.06 13.84 -8.65
CA VAL A 61 -6.62 13.60 -8.64
C VAL A 61 -6.25 12.89 -7.34
N ILE A 62 -5.46 11.83 -7.48
CA ILE A 62 -4.86 11.10 -6.37
C ILE A 62 -3.46 11.67 -6.18
N GLU A 63 -3.25 12.42 -5.11
CA GLU A 63 -1.91 12.76 -4.60
C GLU A 63 -1.29 11.52 -3.93
#